data_AF-A0AB39BI29-F1
#
_entry.id   AF-A0AB39BI29-F1
#
_cell.length_a   1.000
_cell.length_b   1.000
_cell.length_c   1.000
_cell.angle_alpha   90.00
_cell.angle_beta   90.00
_cell.angle_gamma   90.00
#
_symmetry.space_group_name_H-M   'P 1'
#
loop_
_entity.id
_entity.type
_entity.pdbx_description
1 polymer ?
#
loop_
_entity_poly.entity_id
_entity_poly.type
_entity_poly.pdbx_seq_one_letter_code
_entity_poly.pdbx_strand_id
1 'polypeptide(L)'
;MTSRPFIAVLALSVFALAGCSSAPALSEDDAAALATLAEVAGPTSNVDPATITSTECWLPSEHLIDDPSVSATSWKVLCRTHYVDDSGDRYQDATCVGDFALEPMLDHCYRWAYYTGMPHFEDFPGVDAGN
;
A
#
# COMPACT_ATOMS: atom_id res chain seq x y z
N MET A 1 -15.91 0.12 -72.14
CA MET A 1 -15.36 -0.84 -71.16
C MET A 1 -15.92 -0.48 -69.80
N THR A 2 -16.66 -1.42 -69.22
CA THR A 2 -17.44 -1.37 -67.98
C THR A 2 -16.62 -1.82 -66.76
N SER A 3 -17.14 -1.54 -65.55
CA SER A 3 -16.72 -1.99 -64.19
C SER A 3 -15.67 -1.12 -63.47
N ARG A 4 -15.77 -0.83 -62.15
CA ARG A 4 -16.63 -1.32 -61.05
C ARG A 4 -16.48 -0.37 -59.84
N PRO A 5 -17.50 -0.16 -58.99
CA PRO A 5 -17.37 0.62 -57.75
C PRO A 5 -16.77 -0.20 -56.61
N PHE A 6 -15.87 0.40 -55.84
CA PHE A 6 -15.34 -0.15 -54.59
C PHE A 6 -16.35 0.05 -53.45
N ILE A 7 -16.81 -1.05 -52.85
CA ILE A 7 -17.50 -1.08 -51.57
C ILE A 7 -16.47 -1.50 -50.53
N ALA A 8 -16.30 -0.74 -49.44
CA ALA A 8 -15.54 -1.17 -48.28
C ALA A 8 -16.16 -0.66 -46.96
N VAL A 9 -16.90 -1.57 -46.33
CA VAL A 9 -16.96 -1.91 -44.89
C VAL A 9 -17.14 -0.78 -43.87
N LEU A 10 -18.35 -0.72 -43.29
CA LEU A 10 -18.62 -0.09 -41.99
C LEU A 10 -17.95 -0.88 -40.86
N ALA A 11 -17.03 -0.25 -40.12
CA ALA A 11 -16.54 -0.75 -38.85
C ALA A 11 -17.45 -0.26 -37.72
N LEU A 12 -18.19 -1.18 -37.07
CA LEU A 12 -18.87 -0.91 -35.81
C LEU A 12 -17.84 -0.92 -34.68
N SER A 13 -17.51 0.26 -34.16
CA SER A 13 -16.70 0.42 -32.95
C SER A 13 -17.56 0.15 -31.72
N VAL A 14 -17.45 -1.04 -31.14
CA VAL A 14 -17.98 -1.34 -29.80
C VAL A 14 -17.02 -0.73 -28.78
N PHE A 15 -17.35 0.46 -28.27
CA PHE A 15 -16.66 1.02 -27.11
C PHE A 15 -17.04 0.21 -25.88
N ALA A 16 -16.09 -0.56 -25.37
CA ALA A 16 -16.19 -1.21 -24.08
C ALA A 16 -16.34 -0.14 -22.99
N LEU A 17 -17.37 -0.29 -22.15
CA LEU A 17 -17.62 0.54 -20.98
C LEU A 17 -16.46 0.34 -19.99
N ALA A 18 -15.56 1.31 -19.93
CA ALA A 18 -14.63 1.45 -18.82
C ALA A 18 -15.44 1.77 -17.56
N GLY A 19 -15.74 0.75 -16.76
CA GLY A 19 -16.25 0.94 -15.41
C GLY A 19 -15.12 1.51 -14.56
N CYS A 20 -15.15 2.83 -14.32
CA CYS A 20 -14.37 3.44 -13.25
C CYS A 20 -14.91 2.91 -11.92
N SER A 21 -14.36 1.79 -11.42
CA SER A 21 -14.57 1.40 -10.04
C SER A 21 -13.62 2.25 -9.19
N SER A 22 -14.12 3.32 -8.58
CA SER A 22 -13.38 4.03 -7.54
C SER A 22 -13.18 3.09 -6.36
N ALA A 23 -11.96 3.01 -5.83
CA ALA A 23 -11.70 2.29 -4.58
C ALA A 23 -12.62 2.85 -3.46
N PRO A 24 -13.10 2.01 -2.53
CA PRO A 24 -13.86 2.50 -1.39
C PRO A 24 -13.03 3.52 -0.60
N ALA A 25 -13.71 4.52 -0.03
CA ALA A 25 -13.06 5.49 0.85
C ALA A 25 -12.54 4.78 2.11
N LEU A 26 -11.37 5.20 2.59
CA LEU A 26 -10.78 4.71 3.83
C LEU A 26 -11.64 5.08 5.05
N SER A 27 -11.57 4.25 6.09
CA SER A 27 -12.10 4.62 7.41
C SER A 27 -11.28 5.77 8.02
N GLU A 28 -11.85 6.50 8.98
CA GLU A 28 -11.13 7.56 9.70
C GLU A 28 -9.91 7.00 10.44
N ASP A 29 -10.07 5.82 11.06
CA ASP A 29 -9.02 5.13 11.79
C ASP A 29 -7.86 4.71 10.87
N ASP A 30 -8.16 4.12 9.71
CA ASP A 30 -7.14 3.75 8.73
C ASP A 30 -6.43 4.97 8.15
N ALA A 31 -7.16 6.06 7.87
CA ALA A 31 -6.57 7.28 7.36
C ALA A 31 -5.60 7.90 8.40
N ALA A 32 -5.97 7.91 9.68
CA ALA A 32 -5.12 8.39 10.76
C ALA A 32 -3.89 7.49 10.98
N ALA A 33 -4.08 6.18 10.93
CA ALA A 33 -2.98 5.22 11.03
C ALA A 33 -2.00 5.37 9.87
N LEU A 34 -2.47 5.43 8.63
CA LEU A 34 -1.64 5.58 7.43
C LEU A 34 -0.85 6.89 7.46
N ALA A 35 -1.47 8.01 7.86
CA ALA A 35 -0.77 9.27 8.02
C ALA A 35 0.42 9.16 9.00
N THR A 36 0.23 8.47 10.13
CA THR A 36 1.31 8.23 11.10
C THR A 36 2.37 7.27 10.54
N LEU A 37 1.95 6.24 9.82
CA LEU A 37 2.86 5.24 9.24
C LEU A 37 3.78 5.84 8.17
N ALA A 38 3.28 6.77 7.35
CA ALA A 38 4.06 7.47 6.33
C ALA A 38 5.26 8.20 6.93
N GLU A 39 5.09 8.80 8.11
CA GLU A 39 6.14 9.54 8.80
C GLU A 39 7.17 8.62 9.49
N VAL A 40 6.77 7.42 9.91
CA VAL A 40 7.58 6.60 10.84
C VAL A 40 8.22 5.36 10.19
N ALA A 41 7.55 4.72 9.22
CA ALA A 41 8.00 3.43 8.68
C ALA A 41 9.36 3.51 7.98
N GLY A 42 9.56 4.55 7.16
CA GLY A 42 10.80 4.79 6.43
C GLY A 42 12.00 5.09 7.34
N PRO A 43 11.93 6.13 8.20
CA PRO A 43 13.02 6.46 9.11
C PRO A 43 13.39 5.30 10.04
N THR A 44 12.40 4.56 10.54
CA THR A 44 12.63 3.39 11.42
C THR A 44 13.34 2.24 10.69
N SER A 45 13.27 2.23 9.37
CA SER A 45 13.94 1.27 8.51
C SER A 45 15.35 1.70 8.08
N ASN A 46 15.89 2.77 8.67
CA ASN A 46 17.16 3.41 8.31
C ASN A 46 17.20 3.94 6.87
N VAL A 47 16.06 4.31 6.30
CA VAL A 47 15.99 5.05 5.04
C VAL A 47 16.16 6.54 5.34
N ASP A 48 16.99 7.24 4.57
CA ASP A 48 17.11 8.69 4.68
C ASP A 48 15.78 9.35 4.28
N PRO A 49 15.11 10.09 5.19
CA PRO A 49 13.83 10.71 4.89
C PRO A 49 13.84 11.58 3.63
N ALA A 50 14.97 12.22 3.31
CA ALA A 50 15.10 13.07 2.13
C ALA A 50 15.09 12.30 0.80
N THR A 51 15.22 10.97 0.84
CA THR A 51 15.26 10.09 -0.33
C THR A 51 13.96 9.31 -0.53
N ILE A 52 13.03 9.36 0.43
CA ILE A 52 11.75 8.64 0.38
C ILE A 52 10.89 9.24 -0.72
N THR A 53 10.38 8.39 -1.61
CA THR A 53 9.47 8.78 -2.68
C THR A 53 8.02 8.46 -2.35
N SER A 54 7.77 7.33 -1.69
CA SER A 54 6.46 6.93 -1.17
C SER A 54 6.60 5.87 -0.08
N THR A 55 5.57 5.74 0.76
CA THR A 55 5.37 4.62 1.66
C THR A 55 4.02 3.99 1.39
N GLU A 56 3.99 2.68 1.20
CA GLU A 56 2.77 1.89 1.09
C GLU A 56 2.67 0.96 2.30
N CYS A 57 1.48 0.80 2.87
CA CYS A 57 1.28 -0.11 4.01
C CYS A 57 0.06 -0.99 3.78
N TRP A 58 0.05 -2.17 4.38
CA TRP A 58 -1.19 -2.92 4.52
C TRP A 58 -2.21 -2.12 5.33
N LEU A 59 -3.49 -2.29 5.03
CA LEU A 59 -4.56 -1.57 5.73
C LEU A 59 -4.69 -2.08 7.17
N PRO A 60 -4.50 -1.24 8.20
CA PRO A 60 -4.48 -1.70 9.60
C PRO A 60 -5.79 -2.38 10.05
N SER A 61 -6.95 -1.89 9.61
CA SER A 61 -8.25 -2.50 9.94
C SER A 61 -8.45 -3.92 9.38
N GLU A 62 -7.70 -4.30 8.35
CA GLU A 62 -7.71 -5.65 7.77
C GLU A 62 -6.67 -6.58 8.43
N HIS A 63 -5.81 -6.06 9.29
CA HIS A 63 -4.67 -6.76 9.87
C HIS A 63 -4.66 -6.67 11.41
N LEU A 64 -5.85 -6.85 12.00
CA LEU A 64 -6.01 -6.98 13.45
C LEU A 64 -5.30 -8.25 13.96
N ILE A 65 -4.76 -8.17 15.17
CA ILE A 65 -4.10 -9.30 15.83
C ILE A 65 -5.17 -10.17 16.49
N ASP A 66 -5.35 -11.39 15.98
CA ASP A 66 -6.23 -12.41 16.59
C ASP A 66 -5.51 -13.12 17.74
N ASP A 67 -5.34 -12.41 18.85
CA ASP A 67 -4.80 -12.96 20.10
C ASP A 67 -5.56 -12.37 21.31
N PRO A 68 -6.20 -13.20 22.14
CA PRO A 68 -6.99 -12.72 23.29
C PRO A 68 -6.14 -12.08 24.40
N SER A 69 -4.81 -12.13 24.31
CA SER A 69 -3.89 -11.48 25.25
C SER A 69 -3.57 -10.02 24.90
N VAL A 70 -3.95 -9.55 23.71
CA VAL A 70 -3.83 -8.14 23.29
C VAL A 70 -5.21 -7.52 23.08
N SER A 71 -5.26 -6.21 22.78
CA SER A 71 -6.53 -5.54 22.51
C SER A 71 -7.13 -6.04 21.19
N ALA A 72 -8.47 -6.08 21.11
CA ALA A 72 -9.19 -6.40 19.88
C ALA A 72 -8.98 -5.34 18.77
N THR A 73 -8.45 -4.17 19.13
CA THR A 73 -8.12 -3.07 18.22
C THR A 73 -6.63 -2.99 17.88
N SER A 74 -5.81 -3.90 18.42
CA SER A 74 -4.40 -3.99 18.08
C SER A 74 -4.22 -4.55 16.67
N TRP A 75 -3.32 -3.96 15.90
CA TRP A 75 -3.03 -4.32 14.52
C TRP A 75 -1.53 -4.47 14.28
N LYS A 76 -1.17 -5.22 13.23
CA LYS A 76 0.21 -5.38 12.76
C LYS A 76 0.26 -5.41 11.25
N VAL A 77 0.99 -4.48 10.66
CA VAL A 77 1.08 -4.30 9.21
C VAL A 77 2.53 -4.36 8.72
N LEU A 78 2.70 -4.70 7.44
CA LEU A 78 3.93 -4.42 6.72
C LEU A 78 3.77 -3.11 5.96
N CYS A 79 4.81 -2.28 6.04
CA CYS A 79 4.96 -1.06 5.27
C CYS A 79 6.19 -1.17 4.38
N ARG A 80 6.09 -0.77 3.13
CA ARG A 80 7.15 -0.66 2.15
C ARG A 80 7.45 0.81 1.89
N THR A 81 8.64 1.23 2.26
CA THR A 81 9.14 2.57 1.92
C THR A 81 9.97 2.48 0.66
N HIS A 82 9.54 3.19 -0.38
CA HIS A 82 10.26 3.37 -1.62
C HIS A 82 11.20 4.58 -1.50
N TYR A 83 12.41 4.44 -2.03
CA TYR A 83 13.41 5.50 -2.04
C TYR A 83 14.36 5.34 -3.22
N VAL A 84 15.11 6.40 -3.52
CA VAL A 84 16.13 6.39 -4.58
C VAL A 84 17.51 6.54 -3.95
N ASP A 85 18.44 5.67 -4.35
CA ASP A 85 19.87 5.81 -4.03
C ASP A 85 20.73 5.78 -5.30
N ASP A 86 22.07 5.80 -5.15
CA ASP A 86 23.01 5.76 -6.27
C ASP A 86 22.85 4.52 -7.18
N SER A 87 22.18 3.47 -6.70
CA SER A 87 21.88 2.24 -7.44
C SER A 87 20.52 2.28 -8.15
N GLY A 88 19.73 3.34 -7.96
CA GLY A 88 18.40 3.52 -8.56
C GLY A 88 17.26 3.33 -7.57
N ASP A 89 16.11 2.85 -8.06
CA ASP A 89 14.92 2.63 -7.23
C ASP A 89 15.14 1.47 -6.26
N ARG A 90 14.85 1.73 -4.99
CA ARG A 90 14.96 0.78 -3.89
C ARG A 90 13.67 0.76 -3.09
N TYR A 91 13.56 -0.25 -2.25
CA TYR A 91 12.58 -0.27 -1.18
C TYR A 91 13.17 -0.91 0.06
N GLN A 92 12.56 -0.61 1.20
CA GLN A 92 12.83 -1.28 2.45
C GLN A 92 11.51 -1.45 3.20
N ASP A 93 11.30 -2.67 3.68
CA ASP A 93 10.09 -3.03 4.41
C ASP A 93 10.29 -2.87 5.92
N ALA A 94 9.22 -2.49 6.62
CA ALA A 94 9.11 -2.37 8.06
C ALA A 94 7.88 -3.15 8.53
N THR A 95 7.94 -3.73 9.72
CA THR A 95 6.74 -4.13 10.46
C THR A 95 6.37 -3.02 11.42
N CYS A 96 5.10 -2.62 11.42
CA CYS A 96 4.56 -1.63 12.34
C CYS A 96 3.41 -2.23 13.14
N VAL A 97 3.38 -1.91 14.43
CA VAL A 97 2.39 -2.37 15.40
C VAL A 97 1.78 -1.16 16.07
N GLY A 98 0.46 -1.19 16.22
CA GLY A 98 -0.28 -0.15 16.90
C GLY A 98 -1.65 -0.65 17.35
N ASP A 99 -2.45 0.27 17.85
CA ASP A 99 -3.76 0.00 18.42
C ASP A 99 -4.68 1.20 18.26
N PHE A 100 -5.83 1.01 17.60
CA PHE A 100 -6.81 2.08 17.38
C PHE A 100 -7.37 2.69 18.66
N ALA A 101 -7.25 2.02 19.81
CA ALA A 101 -7.72 2.51 21.10
C ALA A 101 -6.69 3.35 21.88
N LEU A 102 -5.46 3.51 21.37
CA LEU A 102 -4.37 4.20 22.06
C LEU A 102 -4.01 5.54 21.43
N GLU A 103 -3.41 6.42 22.24
CA GLU A 103 -2.84 7.69 21.82
C GLU A 103 -1.43 7.84 22.45
N PRO A 104 -0.33 7.79 21.68
CA PRO A 104 -0.31 7.59 20.22
C PRO A 104 -0.81 6.20 19.80
N MET A 105 -1.47 6.14 18.64
CA MET A 105 -1.99 4.90 18.05
C MET A 105 -0.87 3.93 17.66
N LEU A 106 0.23 4.46 17.13
CA LEU A 106 1.41 3.69 16.77
C LEU A 106 2.25 3.41 18.02
N ASP A 107 2.52 2.13 18.30
CA ASP A 107 3.39 1.72 19.39
C ASP A 107 4.85 1.70 18.92
N HIS A 108 5.14 0.91 17.88
CA HIS A 108 6.48 0.83 17.32
C HIS A 108 6.49 0.33 15.88
N CYS A 109 7.55 0.70 15.15
CA CYS A 109 7.95 0.06 13.91
C CYS A 109 9.33 -0.59 14.08
N TYR A 110 9.65 -1.57 13.24
CA TYR A 110 10.99 -2.11 13.15
C TYR A 110 11.26 -2.59 11.73
N ARG A 111 12.53 -2.47 11.32
CA ARG A 111 12.97 -2.95 10.01
C ARG A 111 12.63 -4.42 9.84
N TRP A 112 11.92 -4.75 8.77
CA TRP A 112 11.62 -6.12 8.42
C TRP A 112 12.89 -6.81 7.91
N ALA A 113 13.14 -8.01 8.41
CA ALA A 113 14.23 -8.87 7.98
C ALA A 113 13.67 -10.26 7.64
N TYR A 114 14.17 -10.84 6.56
CA TYR A 114 13.68 -12.12 6.08
C TYR A 114 13.99 -13.25 7.07
N TYR A 115 12.95 -13.94 7.53
CA TYR A 115 13.02 -15.21 8.23
C TYR A 115 11.99 -16.17 7.64
N THR A 116 12.32 -17.46 7.60
CA THR A 116 11.42 -18.48 7.05
C THR A 116 10.09 -18.50 7.84
N GLY A 117 8.96 -18.41 7.13
CA GLY A 117 7.62 -18.45 7.74
C GLY A 117 7.06 -17.09 8.18
N MET A 118 7.78 -15.99 7.95
CA MET A 118 7.24 -14.63 8.13
C MET A 118 6.45 -14.20 6.89
N PRO A 119 5.41 -13.36 7.06
CA PRO A 119 4.73 -12.74 5.94
C PRO A 119 5.68 -11.86 5.13
N HIS A 120 5.43 -11.79 3.82
CA HIS A 120 6.07 -10.88 2.87
C HIS A 120 5.10 -9.77 2.50
N PHE A 121 5.60 -8.58 2.17
CA PHE A 121 4.73 -7.45 1.80
C PHE A 121 3.77 -7.80 0.65
N GLU A 122 4.19 -8.63 -0.29
CA GLU A 122 3.38 -9.07 -1.44
C GLU A 122 2.18 -9.97 -1.08
N ASP A 123 2.08 -10.44 0.18
CA ASP A 123 0.97 -11.30 0.61
C ASP A 123 -0.37 -10.56 0.64
N PHE A 124 -0.36 -9.22 0.76
CA PHE A 124 -1.54 -8.35 0.77
C PHE A 124 -1.28 -7.05 -0.02
N PRO A 125 -2.31 -6.38 -0.54
CA PRO A 125 -2.12 -5.11 -1.25
C PRO A 125 -1.61 -4.01 -0.31
N GLY A 126 -0.63 -3.24 -0.81
CA GLY A 126 -0.25 -1.97 -0.20
C GLY A 126 -1.27 -0.87 -0.52
N VAL A 127 -1.56 -0.05 0.47
CA VAL A 127 -2.30 1.21 0.36
C VAL A 127 -1.31 2.34 0.57
N ASP A 128 -1.36 3.34 -0.31
CA ASP A 128 -0.50 4.52 -0.21
C ASP A 128 -0.74 5.26 1.12
N ALA A 129 0.34 5.46 1.87
CA ALA A 129 0.35 6.20 3.12
C ALA A 129 0.85 7.64 2.93
N GLY A 130 1.58 7.93 1.83
CA GLY A 130 2.22 9.22 1.58
C GLY A 130 3.75 9.18 1.67
N ASN A 131 4.39 10.35 1.74
CA ASN A 131 5.85 10.53 1.86
C ASN A 131 6.25 11.59 2.88
#